data_AF-A0A7X6CP37-F1
#
_entry.id   AF-A0A7X6CP37-F1
#
_cell.length_a   1.000
_cell.length_b   1.000
_cell.length_c   1.000
_cell.angle_alpha   90.00
_cell.angle_beta   90.00
_cell.angle_gamma   90.00
#
_symmetry.space_group_name_H-M   'P 1'
#
loop_
_entity.id
_entity.type
_entity.pdbx_description
1 polymer ?
#
loop_
_entity_poly.entity_id
_entity_poly.type
_entity_poly.pdbx_seq_one_letter_code
_entity_poly.pdbx_strand_id
1 'polypeptide(L)'
;MSEQQTGTPRDTMAGSLLLAKNLGFEPKTVIDVGAALGTFNLYETFPNSRHLLIEPIAENEPYLAKICRHLKSAEYVIAAATKESGVFTLNVSPDMVHSSIAENRGTDSSNPYVRKIPAITLDGICRERNLLGPYLIKVDVDGQELDVLQGATEILQQTEYVIVEVTLFGQMYDIIHFMKSQGFAAYDIVDLGYRPGDGALWQVDMAFVKESGLFRRENNYVAAQQDVDVLNSHLKAYRKNLIAYIDARYSDPLPPKPQLDNAVSDSEYVII
;
A
#
# COMPACT_ATOMS: atom_id res chain seq x y z
N MET A 1 20.81 21.12 -5.00
CA MET A 1 19.46 20.54 -4.81
C MET A 1 18.46 21.58 -5.27
N SER A 2 18.00 21.47 -6.51
CA SER A 2 17.05 22.41 -7.10
C SER A 2 15.63 21.91 -6.83
N GLU A 3 14.86 22.73 -6.11
CA GLU A 3 13.43 22.58 -5.89
C GLU A 3 12.67 22.61 -7.21
N GLN A 4 12.43 21.43 -7.78
CA GLN A 4 11.32 21.15 -8.69
C GLN A 4 10.67 19.83 -8.23
N GLN A 5 9.96 19.87 -7.10
CA GLN A 5 9.02 18.81 -6.74
C GLN A 5 7.71 19.05 -7.48
N THR A 6 7.50 18.29 -8.55
CA THR A 6 6.35 18.33 -9.43
C THR A 6 5.18 17.53 -8.85
N GLY A 7 4.23 18.21 -8.20
CA GLY A 7 2.78 17.97 -8.19
C GLY A 7 2.17 16.67 -7.62
N THR A 8 2.91 15.57 -7.46
CA THR A 8 2.34 14.27 -7.02
C THR A 8 2.54 14.06 -5.53
N PRO A 9 1.47 13.89 -4.72
CA PRO A 9 1.59 13.62 -3.29
C PRO A 9 2.33 12.29 -3.03
N ARG A 10 3.26 12.28 -2.07
CA ARG A 10 4.11 11.11 -1.77
C ARG A 10 3.29 9.92 -1.24
N ASP A 11 2.22 10.19 -0.52
CA ASP A 11 1.33 9.23 0.14
C ASP A 11 0.30 8.58 -0.79
N THR A 12 0.52 8.65 -2.11
CA THR A 12 -0.33 8.02 -3.13
C THR A 12 0.42 6.91 -3.86
N MET A 13 -0.30 5.98 -4.48
CA MET A 13 0.27 4.97 -5.37
C MET A 13 1.15 5.61 -6.46
N ALA A 14 0.69 6.72 -7.05
CA ALA A 14 1.47 7.49 -8.02
C ALA A 14 2.81 7.98 -7.43
N GLY A 15 2.78 8.51 -6.20
CA GLY A 15 3.98 8.95 -5.48
C GLY A 15 4.95 7.80 -5.18
N SER A 16 4.43 6.65 -4.78
CA SER A 16 5.23 5.45 -4.50
C SER A 16 5.88 4.87 -5.76
N LEU A 17 5.13 4.77 -6.86
CA LEU A 17 5.63 4.31 -8.16
C LEU A 17 6.66 5.28 -8.74
N LEU A 18 6.44 6.59 -8.61
CA LEU A 18 7.39 7.61 -9.07
C LEU A 18 8.69 7.54 -8.26
N LEU A 19 8.62 7.33 -6.95
CA LEU A 19 9.81 7.07 -6.13
C LEU A 19 10.55 5.83 -6.64
N ALA A 20 9.83 4.73 -6.88
CA ALA A 20 10.44 3.50 -7.38
C ALA A 20 11.17 3.72 -8.70
N LYS A 21 10.54 4.42 -9.65
CA LYS A 21 11.14 4.81 -10.94
C LYS A 21 12.39 5.69 -10.75
N ASN A 22 12.33 6.69 -9.88
CA ASN A 22 13.46 7.59 -9.62
C ASN A 22 14.65 6.89 -8.98
N LEU A 23 14.42 5.78 -8.26
CA LEU A 23 15.46 4.91 -7.72
C LEU A 23 16.04 3.94 -8.76
N GLY A 24 15.64 4.05 -10.04
CA GLY A 24 16.19 3.29 -11.15
C GLY A 24 15.48 1.96 -11.42
N PHE A 25 14.25 1.78 -10.91
CA PHE A 25 13.46 0.59 -11.23
C PHE A 25 12.88 0.67 -12.63
N GLU A 26 13.14 -0.38 -13.43
CA GLU A 26 12.62 -0.55 -14.79
C GLU A 26 12.01 -1.95 -14.92
N PRO A 27 10.71 -2.14 -14.58
CA PRO A 27 10.06 -3.44 -14.73
C PRO A 27 9.99 -3.83 -16.21
N LYS A 28 10.32 -5.07 -16.52
CA LYS A 28 10.08 -5.60 -17.89
C LYS A 28 8.61 -5.88 -18.12
N THR A 29 7.92 -6.35 -17.09
CA THR A 29 6.50 -6.65 -17.13
C THR A 29 5.79 -5.99 -15.94
N VAL A 30 4.68 -5.33 -16.23
CA VAL A 30 3.75 -4.78 -15.23
C VAL A 30 2.47 -5.62 -15.30
N ILE A 31 2.06 -6.18 -14.17
CA ILE A 31 0.84 -6.99 -14.04
C ILE A 31 -0.15 -6.21 -13.18
N ASP A 32 -1.31 -5.92 -13.74
CA ASP A 32 -2.40 -5.19 -13.10
C ASP A 32 -3.58 -6.13 -12.88
N VAL A 33 -3.69 -6.66 -11.66
CA VAL A 33 -4.73 -7.63 -11.29
C VAL A 33 -5.90 -6.92 -10.63
N GLY A 34 -7.10 -7.14 -11.19
CA GLY A 34 -8.28 -6.35 -10.89
C GLY A 34 -8.20 -4.98 -11.55
N ALA A 35 -7.86 -4.98 -12.85
CA ALA A 35 -7.61 -3.76 -13.58
C ALA A 35 -8.86 -2.86 -13.69
N ALA A 36 -10.07 -3.39 -13.55
CA ALA A 36 -11.34 -2.68 -13.73
C ALA A 36 -11.34 -1.82 -15.01
N LEU A 37 -11.30 -0.49 -14.88
CA LEU A 37 -11.22 0.47 -15.99
C LEU A 37 -9.81 1.03 -16.24
N GLY A 38 -8.80 0.38 -15.68
CA GLY A 38 -7.37 0.65 -15.81
C GLY A 38 -6.75 1.33 -14.60
N THR A 39 -5.53 0.90 -14.24
CA THR A 39 -4.69 1.55 -13.23
C THR A 39 -3.65 2.46 -13.89
N PHE A 40 -4.06 3.65 -14.33
CA PHE A 40 -3.24 4.55 -15.17
C PHE A 40 -1.89 4.93 -14.57
N ASN A 41 -1.80 5.06 -13.24
CA ASN A 41 -0.55 5.35 -12.54
C ASN A 41 0.56 4.33 -12.88
N LEU A 42 0.21 3.05 -13.05
CA LEU A 42 1.17 2.02 -13.47
C LEU A 42 1.68 2.28 -14.88
N TYR A 43 0.75 2.50 -15.81
CA TYR A 43 1.04 2.56 -17.24
C TYR A 43 1.80 3.83 -17.62
N GLU A 44 1.43 4.96 -17.02
CA GLU A 44 2.07 6.26 -17.24
C GLU A 44 3.45 6.33 -16.58
N THR A 45 3.63 5.67 -15.44
CA THR A 45 4.94 5.60 -14.78
C THR A 45 5.89 4.71 -15.56
N PHE A 46 5.44 3.55 -16.07
CA PHE A 46 6.27 2.57 -16.76
C PHE A 46 5.84 2.27 -18.21
N PRO A 47 5.78 3.29 -19.10
CA PRO A 47 5.17 3.15 -20.43
C PRO A 47 5.95 2.23 -21.40
N ASN A 48 7.18 1.86 -21.03
CA ASN A 48 8.04 1.00 -21.84
C ASN A 48 7.94 -0.49 -21.46
N SER A 49 7.26 -0.83 -20.37
CA SER A 49 7.06 -2.21 -19.93
C SER A 49 6.03 -2.93 -20.80
N ARG A 50 6.05 -4.26 -20.78
CA ARG A 50 4.91 -5.06 -21.25
C ARG A 50 3.86 -5.08 -20.15
N HIS A 51 2.62 -4.75 -20.48
CA HIS A 51 1.52 -4.70 -19.52
C HIS A 51 0.59 -5.91 -19.69
N LEU A 52 0.24 -6.55 -18.59
CA LEU A 52 -0.80 -7.58 -18.54
C LEU A 52 -1.90 -7.10 -17.59
N LEU A 53 -3.09 -6.83 -18.13
CA LEU A 53 -4.26 -6.40 -17.38
C LEU A 53 -5.19 -7.60 -17.17
N ILE A 54 -5.58 -7.89 -15.93
CA ILE A 54 -6.45 -9.03 -15.60
C ILE A 54 -7.70 -8.50 -14.92
N GLU A 55 -8.87 -8.84 -15.46
CA GLU A 55 -10.16 -8.34 -15.01
C GLU A 55 -11.26 -9.39 -15.20
N PRO A 56 -12.01 -9.79 -14.16
CA PRO A 56 -13.08 -10.79 -14.31
C PRO A 56 -14.39 -10.26 -14.93
N ILE A 57 -14.66 -8.94 -14.86
CA ILE A 57 -15.89 -8.34 -15.36
C ILE A 57 -15.80 -8.11 -16.86
N ALA A 58 -16.48 -8.95 -17.64
CA ALA A 58 -16.46 -8.90 -19.10
C ALA A 58 -16.95 -7.56 -19.69
N GLU A 59 -17.82 -6.85 -18.98
CA GLU A 59 -18.32 -5.52 -19.37
C GLU A 59 -17.19 -4.47 -19.44
N ASN A 60 -16.07 -4.69 -18.76
CA ASN A 60 -14.91 -3.80 -18.80
C ASN A 60 -14.03 -4.04 -20.05
N GLU A 61 -14.23 -5.14 -20.77
CA GLU A 61 -13.42 -5.53 -21.94
C GLU A 61 -13.26 -4.40 -23.00
N PRO A 62 -14.32 -3.68 -23.43
CA PRO A 62 -14.17 -2.64 -24.43
C PRO A 62 -13.21 -1.51 -24.01
N TYR A 63 -13.16 -1.22 -22.71
CA TYR A 63 -12.27 -0.21 -22.14
C TYR A 63 -10.83 -0.72 -22.03
N LEU A 64 -10.64 -1.96 -21.56
CA LEU A 64 -9.32 -2.60 -21.50
C LEU A 64 -8.70 -2.75 -22.91
N ALA A 65 -9.50 -3.14 -23.90
CA ALA A 65 -9.08 -3.19 -25.30
C ALA A 65 -8.70 -1.80 -25.82
N LYS A 66 -9.43 -0.75 -25.42
CA LYS A 66 -9.08 0.63 -25.76
C LYS A 66 -7.75 1.04 -25.13
N ILE A 67 -7.50 0.72 -23.86
CA ILE A 67 -6.23 1.00 -23.17
C ILE A 67 -5.08 0.28 -23.89
N CYS A 68 -5.20 -1.04 -24.12
CA CYS A 68 -4.13 -1.84 -24.71
C CYS A 68 -3.73 -1.36 -26.12
N ARG A 69 -4.65 -0.81 -26.91
CA ARG A 69 -4.34 -0.21 -28.22
C ARG A 69 -3.47 1.05 -28.16
N HIS A 70 -3.44 1.75 -27.02
CA HIS A 70 -2.68 2.99 -26.86
C HIS A 70 -1.38 2.79 -26.08
N LEU A 71 -1.24 1.69 -25.34
CA LEU A 71 0.01 1.33 -24.69
C LEU A 71 0.98 0.70 -25.68
N LYS A 72 2.28 0.90 -25.44
CA LYS A 72 3.36 0.41 -26.32
C LYS A 72 3.35 -1.12 -26.48
N SER A 73 3.07 -1.81 -25.39
CA SER A 73 3.03 -3.27 -25.31
C SER A 73 2.09 -3.66 -24.18
N ALA A 74 0.90 -4.12 -24.52
CA ALA A 74 -0.12 -4.47 -23.54
C ALA A 74 -1.06 -5.56 -24.07
N GLU A 75 -1.50 -6.43 -23.18
CA GLU A 75 -2.59 -7.37 -23.41
C GLU A 75 -3.50 -7.41 -22.17
N TYR A 76 -4.77 -7.79 -22.38
CA TYR A 76 -5.72 -7.98 -21.31
C TYR A 76 -6.23 -9.42 -21.30
N VAL A 77 -6.70 -9.88 -20.15
CA VAL A 77 -7.34 -11.19 -19.96
C VAL A 77 -8.62 -11.00 -19.16
N ILE A 78 -9.74 -11.46 -19.72
CA ILE A 78 -11.03 -11.51 -19.01
C ILE A 78 -11.09 -12.81 -18.20
N ALA A 79 -10.57 -12.76 -16.98
CA ALA A 79 -10.50 -13.88 -16.05
C ALA A 79 -10.29 -13.40 -14.61
N ALA A 80 -10.64 -14.24 -13.64
CA ALA A 80 -10.19 -14.05 -12.27
C ALA A 80 -8.77 -14.57 -12.08
N ALA A 81 -7.90 -13.79 -11.43
CA ALA A 81 -6.66 -14.33 -10.88
C ALA A 81 -6.95 -15.01 -9.54
N THR A 82 -6.39 -16.19 -9.32
CA THR A 82 -6.62 -17.02 -8.12
C THR A 82 -5.42 -17.92 -7.84
N LYS A 83 -5.47 -18.72 -6.77
CA LYS A 83 -4.42 -19.71 -6.42
C LYS A 83 -4.37 -20.92 -7.35
N GLU A 84 -5.46 -21.21 -8.07
CA GLU A 84 -5.55 -22.37 -8.96
C GLU A 84 -6.39 -22.08 -10.21
N SER A 85 -5.96 -22.58 -11.37
CA SER A 85 -6.73 -22.40 -12.60
C SER A 85 -8.00 -23.25 -12.60
N GLY A 86 -9.07 -22.74 -13.21
CA GLY A 86 -10.34 -23.45 -13.30
C GLY A 86 -11.48 -22.61 -13.82
N VAL A 87 -12.69 -22.96 -13.40
CA VAL A 87 -13.92 -22.19 -13.68
C VAL A 87 -14.60 -21.90 -12.36
N PHE A 88 -14.81 -20.62 -12.07
CA PHE A 88 -15.38 -20.15 -10.81
C PHE A 88 -16.67 -19.38 -11.05
N THR A 89 -17.48 -19.23 -10.02
CA THR A 89 -18.70 -18.41 -10.07
C THR A 89 -18.38 -16.99 -9.60
N LEU A 90 -18.54 -16.02 -10.49
CA LEU A 90 -18.47 -14.60 -10.21
C LEU A 90 -19.86 -14.07 -9.84
N ASN A 91 -19.95 -13.37 -8.72
CA ASN A 91 -21.10 -12.52 -8.39
C ASN A 91 -20.68 -11.06 -8.60
N VAL A 92 -21.42 -10.33 -9.41
CA VAL A 92 -21.15 -8.92 -9.73
C VAL A 92 -22.23 -8.04 -9.11
N SER A 93 -21.89 -6.86 -8.62
CA SER A 93 -22.89 -5.89 -8.15
C SER A 93 -23.74 -5.38 -9.33
N PRO A 94 -24.98 -4.92 -9.10
CA PRO A 94 -25.85 -4.44 -10.19
C PRO A 94 -25.29 -3.29 -11.04
N ASP A 95 -24.41 -2.49 -10.45
CA ASP A 95 -23.70 -1.37 -11.07
C ASP A 95 -22.35 -1.75 -11.71
N MET A 96 -21.94 -3.02 -11.64
CA MET A 96 -20.69 -3.56 -12.18
C MET A 96 -19.41 -2.96 -11.57
N VAL A 97 -19.51 -2.40 -10.37
CA VAL A 97 -18.37 -1.79 -9.66
C VAL A 97 -17.63 -2.79 -8.79
N HIS A 98 -18.34 -3.71 -8.16
CA HIS A 98 -17.76 -4.69 -7.24
C HIS A 98 -18.04 -6.11 -7.72
N SER A 99 -17.12 -7.02 -7.41
CA SER A 99 -17.37 -8.44 -7.65
C SER A 99 -16.77 -9.33 -6.58
N SER A 100 -17.30 -10.54 -6.45
CA SER A 100 -16.77 -11.56 -5.54
C SER A 100 -16.84 -12.94 -6.17
N ILE A 101 -15.88 -13.79 -5.80
CA ILE A 101 -15.74 -15.14 -6.33
C ILE A 101 -16.23 -16.15 -5.30
N ALA A 102 -16.99 -17.15 -5.74
CA ALA A 102 -17.38 -18.29 -4.92
C ALA A 102 -17.06 -19.61 -5.63
N GLU A 103 -16.51 -20.56 -4.88
CA GLU A 103 -16.35 -21.95 -5.34
C GLU A 103 -17.73 -22.62 -5.42
N ASN A 104 -18.04 -23.19 -6.60
CA ASN A 104 -19.11 -24.17 -6.80
C ASN A 104 -20.50 -23.82 -6.24
N ARG A 105 -20.89 -22.54 -6.19
CA ARG A 105 -22.30 -22.19 -6.01
C ARG A 105 -23.05 -22.42 -7.32
N GLY A 106 -24.12 -23.20 -7.25
CA GLY A 106 -25.00 -23.44 -8.39
C GLY A 106 -25.39 -22.12 -9.04
N THR A 107 -25.22 -22.03 -10.36
CA THR A 107 -25.62 -20.84 -11.10
C THR A 107 -27.15 -20.81 -11.15
N ASP A 108 -27.76 -19.82 -10.51
CA ASP A 108 -29.10 -19.43 -10.90
C ASP A 108 -28.99 -18.73 -12.25
N SER A 109 -29.30 -19.46 -13.33
CA SER A 109 -29.18 -18.98 -14.70
C SER A 109 -30.08 -17.76 -14.98
N SER A 110 -31.02 -17.46 -14.09
CA SER A 110 -31.92 -16.31 -14.20
C SER A 110 -31.31 -15.01 -13.65
N ASN A 111 -30.23 -15.10 -12.87
CA ASN A 111 -29.58 -13.92 -12.31
C ASN A 111 -28.41 -13.47 -13.22
N PRO A 112 -28.54 -12.35 -13.96
CA PRO A 112 -27.49 -11.89 -14.88
C PRO A 112 -26.20 -11.47 -14.15
N TYR A 113 -26.27 -11.29 -12.83
CA TYR A 113 -25.16 -10.90 -11.97
C TYR A 113 -24.36 -12.10 -11.44
N VAL A 114 -24.76 -13.33 -11.76
CA VAL A 114 -24.06 -14.55 -11.33
C VAL A 114 -23.66 -15.38 -12.55
N ARG A 115 -22.36 -15.51 -12.80
CA ARG A 115 -21.86 -16.17 -14.02
C ARG A 115 -20.60 -16.98 -13.78
N LYS A 116 -20.39 -18.00 -14.62
CA LYS A 116 -19.15 -18.76 -14.65
C LYS A 116 -18.10 -17.99 -15.45
N ILE A 117 -16.91 -17.86 -14.88
CA ILE A 117 -15.76 -17.21 -15.51
C ILE A 117 -14.53 -18.12 -15.46
N PRO A 118 -13.57 -17.96 -16.39
CA PRO A 118 -12.27 -18.58 -16.24
C PRO A 118 -11.55 -18.00 -15.02
N ALA A 119 -10.86 -18.88 -14.29
CA ALA A 119 -9.89 -18.52 -13.26
C ALA A 119 -8.51 -19.01 -13.69
N ILE A 120 -7.49 -18.18 -13.44
CA ILE A 120 -6.10 -18.40 -13.83
C ILE A 120 -5.16 -18.13 -12.66
N THR A 121 -3.97 -18.73 -12.68
CA THR A 121 -2.86 -18.34 -11.80
C THR A 121 -1.94 -17.35 -12.53
N LEU A 122 -1.28 -16.45 -11.77
CA LEU A 122 -0.31 -15.53 -12.36
C LEU A 122 0.90 -16.30 -12.93
N ASP A 123 1.35 -17.34 -12.23
CA ASP A 123 2.42 -18.23 -12.71
C ASP A 123 2.05 -18.88 -14.05
N GLY A 124 0.80 -19.33 -14.19
CA GLY A 124 0.28 -19.97 -15.40
C GLY A 124 0.27 -19.01 -16.60
N ILE A 125 -0.34 -17.84 -16.44
CA ILE A 125 -0.48 -16.88 -17.55
C ILE A 125 0.87 -16.27 -17.95
N CYS A 126 1.76 -15.98 -16.99
CA CYS A 126 3.09 -15.48 -17.31
C CYS A 126 3.91 -16.49 -18.10
N ARG A 127 3.84 -17.78 -17.74
CA ARG A 127 4.49 -18.86 -18.48
C ARG A 127 3.91 -19.04 -19.89
N GLU A 128 2.59 -19.05 -20.03
CA GLU A 128 1.90 -19.14 -21.33
C GLU A 128 2.33 -18.01 -22.28
N ARG A 129 2.38 -16.78 -21.76
CA ARG A 129 2.64 -15.55 -22.53
C ARG A 129 4.12 -15.21 -22.68
N ASN A 130 5.01 -16.03 -22.11
CA ASN A 130 6.45 -15.79 -22.03
C ASN A 130 6.77 -14.39 -21.48
N LEU A 131 6.08 -14.01 -20.40
CA LEU A 131 6.37 -12.78 -19.66
C LEU A 131 7.64 -12.98 -18.85
N LEU A 132 8.41 -11.90 -18.67
CA LEU A 132 9.71 -11.94 -18.01
C LEU A 132 9.84 -10.82 -17.00
N GLY A 133 10.55 -11.11 -15.91
CA GLY A 133 10.89 -10.12 -14.89
C GLY A 133 12.12 -9.24 -15.22
N PRO A 134 12.42 -8.21 -14.40
CA PRO A 134 11.76 -7.96 -13.12
C PRO A 134 10.31 -7.53 -13.28
N TYR A 135 9.43 -8.09 -12.45
CA TYR A 135 8.01 -7.77 -12.45
C TYR A 135 7.70 -6.61 -11.49
N LEU A 136 6.70 -5.84 -11.86
CA LEU A 136 5.87 -5.03 -10.96
C LEU A 136 4.47 -5.64 -10.96
N ILE A 137 3.90 -5.94 -9.78
CA ILE A 137 2.58 -6.55 -9.65
C ILE A 137 1.68 -5.65 -8.80
N LYS A 138 0.49 -5.32 -9.30
CA LYS A 138 -0.60 -4.75 -8.50
C LYS A 138 -1.65 -5.83 -8.29
N VAL A 139 -2.12 -6.01 -7.05
CA VAL A 139 -3.29 -6.84 -6.72
C VAL A 139 -4.34 -6.04 -5.94
N ASP A 140 -5.57 -6.04 -6.45
CA ASP A 140 -6.74 -5.40 -5.85
C ASP A 140 -7.98 -6.04 -6.47
N VAL A 141 -8.55 -6.99 -5.75
CA VAL A 141 -9.55 -7.91 -6.28
C VAL A 141 -10.71 -8.05 -5.29
N ASP A 142 -10.97 -6.99 -4.52
CA ASP A 142 -12.04 -6.89 -3.52
C ASP A 142 -12.02 -8.05 -2.49
N GLY A 143 -10.85 -8.35 -1.90
CA GLY A 143 -10.75 -9.21 -0.71
C GLY A 143 -10.25 -10.65 -0.92
N GLN A 144 -9.78 -10.98 -2.13
CA GLN A 144 -9.18 -12.28 -2.49
C GLN A 144 -7.68 -12.16 -2.83
N GLU A 145 -7.02 -11.11 -2.35
CA GLU A 145 -5.64 -10.75 -2.69
C GLU A 145 -4.67 -11.86 -2.30
N LEU A 146 -4.87 -12.51 -1.14
CA LEU A 146 -4.02 -13.63 -0.71
C LEU A 146 -4.10 -14.82 -1.67
N ASP A 147 -5.29 -15.15 -2.19
CA ASP A 147 -5.44 -16.24 -3.16
C ASP A 147 -4.71 -15.91 -4.47
N VAL A 148 -4.77 -14.66 -4.95
CA VAL A 148 -4.00 -14.22 -6.13
C VAL A 148 -2.51 -14.40 -5.89
N LEU A 149 -2.00 -13.95 -4.74
CA LEU A 149 -0.58 -14.03 -4.39
C LEU A 149 -0.10 -15.48 -4.26
N GLN A 150 -0.95 -16.39 -3.74
CA GLN A 150 -0.66 -17.82 -3.70
C GLN A 150 -0.56 -18.46 -5.10
N GLY A 151 -1.23 -17.89 -6.11
CA GLY A 151 -1.10 -18.28 -7.52
C GLY A 151 0.09 -17.65 -8.25
N ALA A 152 1.00 -16.97 -7.54
CA ALA A 152 2.08 -16.18 -8.13
C ALA A 152 3.48 -16.53 -7.57
N THR A 153 3.61 -17.65 -6.84
CA THR A 153 4.84 -17.98 -6.08
C THR A 153 6.08 -18.12 -6.95
N GLU A 154 5.95 -18.56 -8.21
CA GLU A 154 7.08 -18.68 -9.14
C GLU A 154 7.51 -17.29 -9.63
N ILE A 155 6.58 -16.48 -10.13
CA ILE A 155 6.92 -15.14 -10.65
C ILE A 155 7.39 -14.20 -9.55
N LEU A 156 6.91 -14.36 -8.31
CA LEU A 156 7.38 -13.60 -7.13
C LEU A 156 8.88 -13.77 -6.86
N GLN A 157 9.53 -14.80 -7.38
CA GLN A 157 11.00 -14.93 -7.31
C GLN A 157 11.73 -13.95 -8.23
N GLN A 158 11.05 -13.44 -9.25
CA GLN A 158 11.56 -12.47 -10.21
C GLN A 158 10.85 -11.11 -10.11
N THR A 159 10.05 -10.91 -9.06
CA THR A 159 9.34 -9.66 -8.80
C THR A 159 10.14 -8.78 -7.87
N GLU A 160 10.31 -7.51 -8.23
CA GLU A 160 11.03 -6.54 -7.39
C GLU A 160 10.08 -5.68 -6.55
N TYR A 161 8.86 -5.47 -7.04
CA TYR A 161 7.90 -4.55 -6.44
C TYR A 161 6.47 -5.10 -6.57
N VAL A 162 5.72 -5.11 -5.47
CA VAL A 162 4.32 -5.52 -5.41
C VAL A 162 3.52 -4.47 -4.67
N ILE A 163 2.36 -4.07 -5.19
CA ILE A 163 1.37 -3.24 -4.48
C ILE A 163 0.12 -4.10 -4.29
N VAL A 164 -0.38 -4.14 -3.06
CA VAL A 164 -1.56 -4.94 -2.71
C VAL A 164 -2.54 -4.04 -1.97
N GLU A 165 -3.81 -4.05 -2.35
CA GLU A 165 -4.87 -3.46 -1.54
C GLU A 165 -5.10 -4.33 -0.30
N VAL A 166 -5.00 -3.74 0.88
CA VAL A 166 -5.04 -4.46 2.15
C VAL A 166 -6.08 -3.85 3.07
N THR A 167 -7.01 -4.68 3.52
CA THR A 167 -7.98 -4.30 4.56
C THR A 167 -7.43 -4.59 5.96
N LEU A 168 -7.53 -3.61 6.86
CA LEU A 168 -6.95 -3.67 8.22
C LEU A 168 -7.74 -4.61 9.15
N PHE A 169 -9.04 -4.73 8.95
CA PHE A 169 -9.92 -5.59 9.76
C PHE A 169 -10.02 -7.02 9.22
N GLY A 170 -9.40 -7.31 8.08
CA GLY A 170 -9.40 -8.61 7.44
C GLY A 170 -7.99 -9.15 7.29
N GLN A 171 -7.41 -8.93 6.13
CA GLN A 171 -6.31 -9.73 5.57
C GLN A 171 -4.90 -9.18 5.81
N MET A 172 -4.74 -8.04 6.49
CA MET A 172 -3.43 -7.37 6.63
C MET A 172 -2.33 -8.29 7.18
N TYR A 173 -2.61 -9.00 8.27
CA TYR A 173 -1.61 -9.88 8.87
C TYR A 173 -1.26 -11.06 7.96
N ASP A 174 -2.25 -11.64 7.27
CA ASP A 174 -2.05 -12.79 6.40
C ASP A 174 -1.26 -12.42 5.15
N ILE A 175 -1.55 -11.27 4.54
CA ILE A 175 -0.79 -10.75 3.39
C ILE A 175 0.65 -10.44 3.80
N ILE A 176 0.86 -9.73 4.91
CA ILE A 176 2.22 -9.42 5.37
C ILE A 176 2.99 -10.71 5.67
N HIS A 177 2.36 -11.68 6.33
CA HIS A 177 2.96 -12.97 6.63
C HIS A 177 3.34 -13.73 5.35
N PHE A 178 2.42 -13.80 4.39
CA PHE A 178 2.66 -14.44 3.10
C PHE A 178 3.80 -13.76 2.34
N MET A 179 3.74 -12.44 2.16
CA MET A 179 4.79 -11.68 1.46
C MET A 179 6.16 -11.85 2.13
N LYS A 180 6.21 -11.85 3.47
CA LYS A 180 7.43 -12.14 4.21
C LYS A 180 7.96 -13.56 3.92
N SER A 181 7.08 -14.55 3.86
CA SER A 181 7.46 -15.94 3.50
C SER A 181 8.04 -16.04 2.07
N GLN A 182 7.64 -15.14 1.16
CA GLN A 182 8.14 -15.07 -0.22
C GLN A 182 9.41 -14.19 -0.37
N GLY A 183 10.00 -13.75 0.75
CA GLY A 183 11.22 -12.93 0.76
C GLY A 183 10.98 -11.47 0.38
N PHE A 184 9.81 -10.93 0.72
CA PHE A 184 9.49 -9.51 0.59
C PHE A 184 9.46 -8.82 1.96
N ALA A 185 9.70 -7.51 1.94
CA ALA A 185 9.49 -6.63 3.07
C ALA A 185 8.46 -5.55 2.71
N ALA A 186 7.67 -5.13 3.69
CA ALA A 186 6.87 -3.91 3.57
C ALA A 186 7.80 -2.73 3.29
N TYR A 187 7.41 -1.91 2.33
CA TYR A 187 8.18 -0.78 1.82
C TYR A 187 7.44 0.54 1.95
N ASP A 188 6.13 0.52 1.72
CA ASP A 188 5.30 1.73 1.72
C ASP A 188 3.85 1.41 2.08
N ILE A 189 3.13 2.43 2.52
CA ILE A 189 1.69 2.39 2.78
C ILE A 189 1.09 3.68 2.21
N VAL A 190 0.23 3.56 1.22
CA VAL A 190 -0.35 4.68 0.47
C VAL A 190 -1.86 4.53 0.34
N ASP A 191 -2.51 5.58 -0.18
CA ASP A 191 -3.95 5.58 -0.52
C ASP A 191 -4.85 5.10 0.63
N LEU A 192 -4.74 5.77 1.79
CA LEU A 192 -5.49 5.44 2.99
C LEU A 192 -7.01 5.63 2.77
N GLY A 193 -7.77 4.55 2.91
CA GLY A 193 -9.23 4.54 2.83
C GLY A 193 -9.89 4.43 4.20
N TYR A 194 -10.75 5.39 4.55
CA TYR A 194 -11.45 5.44 5.84
C TYR A 194 -12.91 5.03 5.70
N ARG A 195 -13.41 4.25 6.65
CA ARG A 195 -14.81 3.82 6.68
C ARG A 195 -15.73 5.01 6.97
N PRO A 196 -16.79 5.25 6.16
CA PRO A 196 -17.71 6.38 6.37
C PRO A 196 -18.45 6.38 7.71
N GLY A 197 -18.68 5.20 8.31
CA GLY A 197 -19.50 5.06 9.52
C GLY A 197 -18.88 5.65 10.79
N ASP A 198 -17.56 5.56 10.94
CA ASP A 198 -16.86 5.98 12.16
C ASP A 198 -15.47 6.61 11.90
N GLY A 199 -15.07 6.74 10.64
CA GLY A 199 -13.76 7.29 10.27
C GLY A 199 -12.59 6.38 10.61
N ALA A 200 -12.81 5.11 10.97
CA ALA A 200 -11.73 4.15 11.19
C ALA A 200 -11.02 3.85 9.86
N LEU A 201 -9.68 3.70 9.89
CA LEU A 201 -8.91 3.27 8.72
C LEU A 201 -9.34 1.85 8.33
N TRP A 202 -9.86 1.70 7.11
CA TRP A 202 -10.44 0.47 6.60
C TRP A 202 -9.45 -0.30 5.73
N GLN A 203 -8.84 0.41 4.78
CA GLN A 203 -7.94 -0.16 3.79
C GLN A 203 -6.77 0.77 3.48
N VAL A 204 -5.72 0.19 2.93
CA VAL A 204 -4.53 0.86 2.42
C VAL A 204 -3.99 0.11 1.21
N ASP A 205 -3.26 0.78 0.33
CA ASP A 205 -2.37 0.11 -0.63
C ASP A 205 -1.00 -0.08 0.02
N MET A 206 -0.61 -1.33 0.25
CA MET A 206 0.71 -1.67 0.78
C MET A 206 1.67 -2.02 -0.34
N ALA A 207 2.80 -1.31 -0.41
CA ALA A 207 3.91 -1.69 -1.27
C ALA A 207 4.86 -2.64 -0.54
N PHE A 208 5.30 -3.66 -1.26
CA PHE A 208 6.29 -4.64 -0.84
C PHE A 208 7.42 -4.70 -1.85
N VAL A 209 8.65 -4.86 -1.36
CA VAL A 209 9.85 -4.99 -2.20
C VAL A 209 10.66 -6.22 -1.81
N LYS A 210 11.40 -6.79 -2.77
CA LYS A 210 12.24 -7.95 -2.51
C LYS A 210 13.31 -7.61 -1.46
N GLU A 211 13.49 -8.45 -0.44
CA GLU A 211 14.44 -8.18 0.66
C GLU A 211 15.90 -8.10 0.19
N SER A 212 16.23 -8.87 -0.84
CA SER A 212 17.54 -8.84 -1.51
C SER A 212 17.56 -7.90 -2.73
N GLY A 213 16.49 -7.14 -2.96
CA GLY A 213 16.26 -6.36 -4.18
C GLY A 213 16.85 -4.95 -4.15
N LEU A 214 16.54 -4.19 -5.20
CA LEU A 214 17.03 -2.84 -5.43
C LEU A 214 16.78 -1.90 -4.24
N PHE A 215 15.57 -1.96 -3.67
CA PHE A 215 15.08 -1.00 -2.67
C PHE A 215 15.55 -1.26 -1.23
N ARG A 216 16.26 -2.37 -1.00
CA ARG A 216 16.73 -2.78 0.34
C ARG A 216 18.25 -2.84 0.45
N ARG A 217 18.97 -2.31 -0.54
CA ARG A 217 20.43 -2.16 -0.52
C ARG A 217 20.89 -1.24 0.60
N GLU A 218 20.13 -0.18 0.87
CA GLU A 218 20.34 0.74 1.98
C GLU A 218 19.17 0.62 2.96
N ASN A 219 19.47 0.33 4.22
CA ASN A 219 18.48 0.21 5.30
C ASN A 219 18.68 1.23 6.43
N ASN A 220 19.62 2.17 6.24
CA ASN A 220 19.90 3.21 7.21
C ASN A 220 18.88 4.34 7.09
N TYR A 221 18.39 4.84 8.22
CA TYR A 221 17.49 6.00 8.24
C TYR A 221 18.15 7.27 7.66
N VAL A 222 19.48 7.34 7.76
CA VAL A 222 20.31 8.40 7.20
C VAL A 222 21.46 7.76 6.45
N ALA A 223 21.64 8.15 5.19
CA ALA A 223 22.68 7.61 4.32
C ALA A 223 23.99 8.44 4.36
N ALA A 224 23.91 9.74 4.66
CA ALA A 224 25.07 10.62 4.71
C ALA A 224 25.13 11.45 6.01
N GLN A 225 26.34 11.80 6.44
CA GLN A 225 26.57 12.66 7.62
C GLN A 225 25.77 13.98 7.56
N GLN A 226 25.56 14.50 6.36
CA GLN A 226 24.80 15.73 6.15
C GLN A 226 23.31 15.58 6.50
N ASP A 227 22.71 14.40 6.28
CA ASP A 227 21.31 14.18 6.69
C ASP A 227 21.19 14.02 8.21
N VAL A 228 22.25 13.56 8.89
CA VAL A 228 22.31 13.48 10.35
C VAL A 228 22.23 14.87 10.95
N ASP A 229 22.95 15.83 10.38
CA ASP A 229 23.01 17.20 10.88
C ASP A 229 21.67 17.93 10.69
N VAL A 230 21.02 17.72 9.54
CA VAL A 230 19.67 18.24 9.26
C VAL A 230 18.65 17.65 10.23
N LEU A 231 18.64 16.32 10.38
CA LEU A 231 17.75 15.61 11.31
C LEU A 231 17.92 16.11 12.74
N ASN A 232 19.17 16.17 13.22
CA ASN A 232 19.47 16.63 14.58
C ASN A 232 19.02 18.08 14.81
N SER A 233 19.15 18.94 13.80
CA SER A 233 18.69 20.33 13.88
C SER A 233 17.17 20.40 14.01
N HIS A 234 16.44 19.61 13.22
CA HIS A 234 14.98 19.51 13.32
C HIS A 234 14.54 18.97 14.69
N LEU A 235 15.14 17.89 15.17
CA LEU A 235 14.82 17.28 16.47
C LEU A 235 15.08 18.23 17.64
N LYS A 236 16.17 19.00 17.61
CA LYS A 236 16.47 20.02 18.63
C LYS A 236 15.42 21.12 18.64
N ALA A 237 15.00 21.61 17.47
CA ALA A 237 13.94 22.61 17.35
C ALA A 237 12.59 22.08 17.85
N TYR A 238 12.21 20.87 17.43
CA TYR A 238 10.99 20.20 17.89
C TYR A 238 10.98 20.02 19.41
N ARG A 239 12.07 19.52 20.00
CA ARG A 239 12.22 19.40 21.46
C ARG A 239 12.07 20.74 22.17
N LYS A 240 12.70 21.80 21.67
CA LYS A 240 12.59 23.14 22.25
C LYS A 240 11.14 23.65 22.23
N ASN A 241 10.42 23.44 21.13
CA ASN A 241 9.02 23.82 21.02
C ASN A 241 8.12 23.03 21.99
N LEU A 242 8.37 21.73 22.16
CA LEU A 242 7.66 20.91 23.14
C LEU A 242 7.91 21.39 24.57
N ILE A 243 9.15 21.69 24.94
CA ILE A 243 9.47 22.22 26.28
C ILE A 243 8.70 23.52 26.52
N ALA A 244 8.74 24.47 25.58
CA ALA A 244 7.99 25.73 25.71
C ALA A 244 6.47 25.50 25.80
N TYR A 245 5.93 24.54 25.05
CA TYR A 245 4.52 24.16 25.14
C TYR A 245 4.16 23.58 26.52
N ILE A 246 5.04 22.74 27.07
CA ILE A 246 4.89 22.14 28.41
C ILE A 246 4.91 23.24 29.48
N ASP A 247 5.94 24.07 29.50
CA ASP A 247 6.10 25.13 30.49
C ASP A 247 4.91 26.10 30.50
N ALA A 248 4.33 26.38 29.32
CA ALA A 248 3.19 27.28 29.19
C ALA A 248 1.84 26.69 29.65
N ARG A 249 1.70 25.36 29.72
CA ARG A 249 0.40 24.68 29.93
C ARG A 249 0.37 23.72 31.10
N TYR A 250 1.52 23.26 31.57
CA TYR A 250 1.68 22.24 32.60
C TYR A 250 2.60 22.71 33.71
N SER A 251 2.53 24.00 34.06
CA SER A 251 3.23 24.52 35.24
C SER A 251 2.71 23.82 36.50
N ASP A 252 3.64 23.39 37.36
CA ASP A 252 3.31 22.75 38.64
C ASP A 252 2.37 23.65 39.46
N PRO A 253 1.41 23.06 40.22
CA PRO A 253 0.62 23.84 41.14
C PRO A 253 1.55 24.58 42.10
N LEU A 254 1.30 25.89 42.27
CA LEU A 254 2.04 26.70 43.23
C LEU A 254 2.03 25.97 44.58
N PRO A 255 3.19 25.83 45.26
CA PRO A 255 3.22 25.20 46.57
C PRO A 255 2.21 25.92 47.49
N PRO A 256 1.49 25.18 48.35
CA PRO A 256 0.52 25.78 49.24
C PRO A 256 1.20 26.89 50.04
N LYS A 257 0.59 28.08 50.08
CA LYS A 257 1.10 29.19 50.88
C LYS A 257 1.32 28.68 52.31
N PRO A 258 2.48 28.95 52.92
CA PRO A 258 2.72 28.54 54.30
C PRO A 258 1.58 29.07 55.18
N GLN A 259 0.91 28.18 55.90
CA GLN A 259 -0.01 28.56 56.96
C GLN A 259 0.84 29.26 58.02
N LEU A 260 0.60 30.56 58.21
CA LEU A 260 1.16 31.29 59.35
C LEU A 260 0.49 30.73 60.60
N ASP A 261 1.18 29.81 61.27
CA ASP A 261 0.86 29.44 62.64
C ASP A 261 1.02 30.71 63.50
N ASN A 262 -0.10 31.19 64.05
CA ASN A 262 -0.09 32.26 65.03
C ASN A 262 0.52 31.72 66.34
N ALA A 263 1.84 31.63 66.39
CA ALA A 263 2.60 31.37 67.60
C ALA A 263 2.99 32.71 68.26
N VAL A 264 2.21 33.01 69.30
CA VAL A 264 2.50 33.79 70.51
C VAL A 264 3.82 34.57 70.52
N SER A 265 3.67 35.90 70.55
CA SER A 265 4.69 36.86 70.94
C SER A 265 5.00 36.69 72.43
N ASP A 266 6.21 36.25 72.77
CA ASP A 266 6.86 36.66 74.01
C ASP A 266 8.33 36.99 73.75
N SER A 267 8.61 38.28 73.82
CA SER A 267 9.93 38.87 73.79
C SER A 267 10.41 39.09 75.22
N GLU A 268 11.44 38.39 75.68
CA GLU A 268 12.38 38.93 76.66
C GLU A 268 13.82 38.44 76.42
N TYR A 269 14.59 39.36 75.84
CA TYR A 269 15.98 39.74 76.12
C TYR A 269 17.18 38.79 76.03
N VAL A 270 18.26 39.45 75.61
CA VAL A 270 19.62 39.05 75.26
C VAL A 270 20.56 39.09 76.48
N ILE A 271 21.75 38.50 76.31
CA ILE A 271 23.09 38.79 76.89
C ILE A 271 23.60 37.49 77.55
N ILE A 272 24.62 36.79 77.01
CA ILE A 272 25.97 37.21 76.58
C ILE A 272 26.31 36.62 75.21
#